data_AF-A0A7K4HHD2-F1
#
_entry.id   AF-A0A7K4HHD2-F1
#
_cell.length_a   1.000
_cell.length_b   1.000
_cell.length_c   1.000
_cell.angle_alpha   90.00
_cell.angle_beta   90.00
_cell.angle_gamma   90.00
#
_symmetry.space_group_name_H-M   'P 1'
#
loop_
_entity.id
_entity.type
_entity.pdbx_description
1 polymer ?
#
loop_
_entity_poly.entity_id
_entity_poly.type
_entity_poly.pdbx_seq_one_letter_code
_entity_poly.pdbx_strand_id
1 'polypeptide(L)' 'MKELVNLKSLDLSNNQIMNLDGIENLKSLEYLNLSNNNIKNIEKLSNLTNLLTLKLNGNPVEKSSPKG' A
#
# COMPACT_ATOMS: atom_id res chain seq x y z
N MET A 1 9.58 13.72 15.13
CA MET A 1 9.48 12.79 13.97
C MET A 1 8.91 13.60 12.82
N LYS A 2 9.69 13.92 11.78
CA LYS A 2 9.16 14.62 10.60
C LYS A 2 8.35 13.61 9.80
N GLU A 3 7.04 13.76 9.78
CA GLU A 3 6.19 13.01 8.86
C GLU A 3 6.70 13.21 7.43
N LEU A 4 6.79 12.12 6.66
CA LEU A 4 7.25 12.14 5.27
C LEU A 4 6.13 12.67 4.35
N VAL A 5 5.54 13.82 4.70
CA VAL A 5 4.35 14.42 4.08
C VAL A 5 4.51 14.73 2.59
N ASN A 6 5.73 14.65 2.05
CA ASN A 6 6.04 14.94 0.64
C ASN A 6 6.58 13.73 -0.13
N LEU A 7 6.58 12.53 0.45
CA LEU A 7 7.05 11.35 -0.27
C LEU A 7 6.09 11.02 -1.42
N LYS A 8 6.60 11.01 -2.66
CA LYS A 8 5.83 10.75 -3.87
C LYS A 8 5.93 9.31 -4.36
N SER A 9 7.05 8.66 -4.09
CA SER A 9 7.32 7.29 -4.54
C SER A 9 7.90 6.49 -3.39
N LEU A 10 7.35 5.30 -3.19
CA LEU A 10 7.80 4.35 -2.17
C LEU A 10 7.85 2.94 -2.76
N ASP A 11 9.04 2.33 -2.74
CA ASP A 11 9.23 0.92 -3.10
C ASP A 11 9.55 0.10 -1.84
N LEU A 12 8.66 -0.85 -1.56
CA LEU A 12 8.73 -1.79 -0.45
C LEU A 12 8.64 -3.23 -0.97
N SER A 13 8.95 -3.47 -2.24
CA SER A 13 8.86 -4.79 -2.84
C SER A 13 9.87 -5.78 -2.26
N ASN A 14 9.52 -7.07 -2.28
CA ASN A 14 10.37 -8.19 -1.82
C ASN A 14 10.72 -8.10 -0.33
N ASN A 15 9.74 -7.78 0.50
CA ASN A 15 9.85 -7.80 1.96
C ASN A 15 8.87 -8.82 2.55
N GLN A 16 8.71 -8.80 3.88
CA GLN A 16 7.77 -9.65 4.61
C GLN A 16 6.64 -8.82 5.24
N ILE A 17 6.21 -7.76 4.55
CA ILE A 17 5.20 -6.84 5.05
C ILE A 17 3.86 -7.58 5.11
N MET A 18 3.21 -7.54 6.27
CA MET A 18 1.89 -8.14 6.51
C MET A 18 0.83 -7.09 6.84
N ASN A 19 1.24 -5.98 7.47
CA ASN A 19 0.39 -4.85 7.81
C ASN A 19 0.87 -3.59 7.07
N LEU A 20 -0.03 -2.64 6.91
CA LEU A 20 0.25 -1.39 6.19
C LEU A 20 0.31 -0.19 7.13
N ASP A 21 0.52 -0.44 8.43
CA ASP A 21 0.50 0.60 9.46
C ASP A 21 1.52 1.70 9.18
N GLY A 22 1.07 2.95 9.23
CA GLY A 22 1.86 4.13 8.91
C GLY A 22 1.92 4.47 7.43
N ILE A 23 1.66 3.52 6.51
CA ILE A 23 1.61 3.80 5.07
C ILE A 23 0.36 4.62 4.73
N GLU A 24 -0.75 4.41 5.44
CA GLU A 24 -2.00 5.17 5.27
C GLU A 24 -1.86 6.68 5.52
N ASN A 25 -0.79 7.11 6.21
CA ASN A 25 -0.51 8.51 6.51
C ASN A 25 0.27 9.21 5.39
N LEU A 26 0.81 8.46 4.42
CA LEU A 26 1.62 9.00 3.32
C LEU A 26 0.75 9.53 2.17
N LYS A 27 -0.15 10.46 2.49
CA LYS A 27 -1.21 10.98 1.59
C LYS A 27 -0.70 11.60 0.28
N SER A 28 0.58 11.98 0.22
CA SER A 28 1.21 12.54 -0.97
C SER A 28 1.75 11.48 -1.94
N LEU A 29 1.70 10.18 -1.59
CA LEU A 29 2.19 9.11 -2.47
C LEU A 29 1.41 9.06 -3.78
N GLU A 30 2.17 8.99 -4.87
CA GLU A 30 1.69 8.80 -6.23
C GLU A 30 2.06 7.40 -6.75
N TYR A 31 3.17 6.84 -6.27
CA TYR A 31 3.63 5.49 -6.60
C TYR A 31 3.91 4.68 -5.33
N LEU A 32 3.31 3.48 -5.25
CA LEU A 32 3.54 2.52 -4.17
C LEU A 32 3.75 1.12 -4.73
N ASN A 33 4.94 0.57 -4.53
CA ASN A 33 5.25 -0.81 -4.87
C ASN A 33 5.32 -1.68 -3.62
N LEU A 34 4.36 -2.59 -3.49
CA LEU A 34 4.27 -3.57 -2.41
C LEU A 34 4.40 -5.00 -2.94
N SER A 35 4.89 -5.20 -4.17
CA SER A 35 5.00 -6.53 -4.77
C SER A 35 5.86 -7.49 -3.94
N ASN A 36 5.52 -8.78 -3.98
CA ASN A 36 6.21 -9.86 -3.27
C ASN A 36 6.33 -9.57 -1.75
N ASN A 37 5.17 -9.46 -1.11
CA ASN A 37 5.02 -9.32 0.35
C ASN A 37 3.95 -10.32 0.83
N ASN A 38 3.52 -10.21 2.09
CA ASN A 38 2.53 -11.10 2.73
C ASN A 38 1.23 -10.36 3.09
N ILE A 39 0.86 -9.34 2.31
CA ILE A 39 -0.31 -8.49 2.56
C ILE A 39 -1.58 -9.25 2.17
N LYS A 40 -2.54 -9.31 3.10
CA LYS A 40 -3.86 -9.93 2.87
C LYS A 40 -4.99 -8.92 2.67
N ASN A 41 -4.88 -7.76 3.31
CA ASN A 41 -5.89 -6.71 3.29
C ASN A 41 -5.23 -5.36 2.96
N ILE A 42 -5.84 -4.63 2.02
CA ILE A 42 -5.38 -3.33 1.51
C ILE A 42 -6.33 -2.17 1.86
N GLU A 43 -7.36 -2.38 2.67
CA GLU A 43 -8.36 -1.36 3.07
C GLU A 43 -7.70 -0.10 3.66
N LYS A 44 -6.56 -0.25 4.34
CA LYS A 44 -5.78 0.89 4.88
C LYS A 44 -5.26 1.84 3.80
N LEU A 45 -5.11 1.38 2.56
CA LEU A 45 -4.67 2.21 1.43
C LEU A 45 -5.79 3.09 0.85
N SER A 46 -7.04 2.92 1.28
CA SER A 46 -8.20 3.69 0.78
C SER A 46 -8.06 5.21 0.94
N ASN A 47 -7.25 5.65 1.90
CA ASN A 47 -6.98 7.06 2.18
C ASN A 47 -5.88 7.68 1.31
N LEU A 48 -5.19 6.89 0.48
CA LEU A 48 -4.13 7.36 -0.42
C LEU A 48 -4.72 7.93 -1.71
N THR A 49 -5.44 9.05 -1.59
CA THR A 49 -6.23 9.64 -2.67
C THR A 49 -5.40 10.17 -3.84
N ASN A 50 -4.10 10.40 -3.65
CA ASN A 50 -3.18 10.81 -4.72
C ASN A 50 -2.48 9.63 -5.41
N LEU A 51 -2.76 8.38 -5.02
CA LEU A 51 -2.05 7.22 -5.55
C LEU A 51 -2.44 6.93 -7.00
N LEU A 52 -1.47 7.06 -7.90
CA LEU A 52 -1.64 6.83 -9.34
C LEU A 52 -1.24 5.41 -9.72
N THR A 53 -0.32 4.79 -8.98
CA THR A 53 0.18 3.45 -9.27
C THR A 53 0.36 2.65 -8.00
N LEU A 54 -0.30 1.48 -7.96
CA LEU A 54 -0.20 0.49 -6.89
C LEU A 54 0.21 -0.86 -7.47
N LYS A 55 1.34 -1.42 -7.02
CA LYS A 55 1.77 -2.78 -7.37
C LYS A 55 1.60 -3.71 -6.17
N LEU A 56 0.81 -4.77 -6.36
CA LEU A 56 0.51 -5.77 -5.33
C LEU A 56 0.84 -7.21 -5.77
N ASN A 57 1.40 -7.41 -6.96
CA ASN A 57 1.72 -8.75 -7.49
C ASN A 57 2.54 -9.55 -6.47
N GLY A 58 2.24 -10.84 -6.31
CA GLY A 58 2.96 -11.69 -5.35
C GLY A 58 2.54 -11.50 -3.89
N ASN A 59 1.40 -10.86 -3.60
CA ASN A 59 0.78 -10.85 -2.28
C ASN A 59 -0.45 -11.77 -2.24
N PRO A 60 -0.74 -12.40 -1.08
CA PRO A 60 -1.95 -13.17 -0.86
C PRO A 60 -3.17 -12.27 -0.56
N VAL A 61 -3.35 -11.18 -1.31
CA VAL A 61 -4.49 -10.27 -1.10
C VAL A 61 -5.76 -11.03 -1.41
N GLU A 62 -6.64 -11.15 -0.42
CA GLU A 62 -7.94 -11.76 -0.64
C GLU A 62 -8.69 -10.91 -1.66
N LYS A 63 -9.07 -11.51 -2.79
CA LYS A 63 -10.07 -10.89 -3.65
C LYS A 63 -11.32 -10.75 -2.80
N SER A 64 -11.65 -9.52 -2.40
CA SER A 64 -12.98 -9.23 -1.87
C SER A 64 -13.96 -9.58 -3.00
N SER A 65 -14.57 -10.76 -2.93
CA SER A 65 -15.78 -11.05 -3.67
C SER A 65 -16.76 -9.92 -3.33
N PRO A 66 -17.44 -9.29 -4.31
CA PRO A 66 -18.49 -8.34 -3.98
C PRO A 66 -19.49 -9.08 -3.10
N LYS A 67 -19.63 -8.64 -1.84
CA LYS A 67 -20.77 -9.04 -1.03
C LYS A 67 -21.98 -8.41 -1.74
N GLY A 68 -22.78 -9.26 -2.37
CA GLY A 68 -24.01 -8.86 -3.04
C GLY A 68 -25.00 -8.21 -2.09
#